data_AF-A0A5E4KI05-F1
#
_entry.id   AF-A0A5E4KI05-F1
#
_cell.length_a   1.000
_cell.length_b   1.000
_cell.length_c   1.000
_cell.angle_alpha   90.00
_cell.angle_beta   90.00
_cell.angle_gamma   90.00
#
_symmetry.space_group_name_H-M   'P 1'
#
loop_
_entity.id
_entity.type
_entity.pdbx_description
1 polymer ?
#
loop_
_entity_poly.entity_id
_entity_poly.type
_entity_poly.pdbx_seq_one_letter_code
_entity_poly.pdbx_strand_id
1 'polypeptide(L)'
;MYQILMDSGGIFWSLTYILIIWRGFKDKTYGMPLAALCANISWEATFSFIHPHSPPQLYINYIWFFLDVLIVLQFLKFGKPEFPDFSKRRFYAVFLLALATAFPLVLSITYEFNDWQGAYSAFGQNLMMSVLFVAMLLSRKDLRGQSIYIALFKMLGTGVSSMAFYLYQPISHGSFLLPFFFISIFIYDLIYLGIVYQKYKEYNIPLWKRF
;
A
#
# COMPACT_ATOMS: atom_id res chain seq x y z
N MET A 1 -2.95 5.68 24.12
CA MET A 1 -1.79 5.06 23.45
C MET A 1 -2.16 4.48 22.09
N TYR A 2 -3.18 3.61 21.98
CA TYR A 2 -3.67 3.07 20.69
C TYR A 2 -3.85 4.14 19.61
N GLN A 3 -4.63 5.20 19.91
CA GLN A 3 -4.89 6.26 18.93
C GLN A 3 -3.62 6.94 18.42
N ILE A 4 -2.67 7.24 19.31
CA ILE A 4 -1.40 7.88 18.95
C ILE A 4 -0.61 7.00 17.98
N LEU A 5 -0.59 5.68 18.20
CA LEU A 5 0.07 4.73 17.30
C LEU A 5 -0.66 4.66 15.95
N MET A 6 -1.99 4.60 15.95
CA MET A 6 -2.78 4.60 14.72
C MET A 6 -2.57 5.87 13.89
N ASP A 7 -2.60 7.05 14.53
CA ASP A 7 -2.36 8.33 13.87
C ASP A 7 -0.93 8.40 13.30
N SER A 8 0.05 7.90 14.05
CA SER A 8 1.44 7.80 13.59
C SER A 8 1.57 6.88 12.37
N GLY A 9 0.89 5.73 12.38
CA GLY A 9 0.78 4.83 11.24
C GLY A 9 0.14 5.52 10.03
N GLY A 10 -0.94 6.28 10.30
CA GLY A 10 -1.61 7.21 9.39
C GLY A 10 -0.67 8.14 8.64
N ILE A 11 0.15 8.84 9.42
CA ILE A 11 1.13 9.82 8.93
C ILE A 11 2.21 9.15 8.09
N PHE A 12 2.78 8.04 8.55
CA PHE A 12 3.81 7.32 7.80
C PHE A 12 3.30 6.78 6.45
N TRP A 13 2.08 6.27 6.41
CA TRP A 13 1.44 5.85 5.15
C TRP A 13 1.13 7.03 4.24
N SER A 14 0.68 8.16 4.80
CA SER A 14 0.49 9.40 4.02
C SER A 14 1.80 9.86 3.38
N LEU A 15 2.91 9.84 4.13
CA LEU A 15 4.26 10.12 3.61
C LEU A 15 4.65 9.11 2.52
N THR A 16 4.35 7.83 2.70
CA THR A 16 4.60 6.78 1.70
C THR A 16 3.90 7.11 0.38
N TYR A 17 2.61 7.46 0.43
CA TYR A 17 1.85 7.85 -0.76
C TYR A 17 2.40 9.11 -1.42
N ILE A 18 2.70 10.15 -0.65
CA ILE A 18 3.29 11.39 -1.17
C ILE A 18 4.60 11.11 -1.91
N LEU A 19 5.45 10.25 -1.35
CA LEU A 19 6.72 9.87 -1.97
C LEU A 19 6.52 9.00 -3.21
N ILE A 20 5.57 8.05 -3.19
CA ILE A 20 5.17 7.26 -4.39
C ILE A 20 4.73 8.21 -5.51
N ILE A 21 3.87 9.18 -5.19
CA ILE A 21 3.41 10.19 -6.14
C ILE A 21 4.60 10.99 -6.67
N TRP A 22 5.41 11.56 -5.79
CA TRP A 22 6.57 12.36 -6.19
C TRP A 22 7.52 11.57 -7.08
N ARG A 23 7.84 10.32 -6.70
CA ARG A 23 8.76 9.49 -7.46
C ARG A 23 8.21 9.02 -8.79
N GLY A 24 6.95 8.62 -8.85
CA GLY A 24 6.35 8.20 -10.10
C GLY A 24 6.25 9.33 -11.13
N PHE A 25 5.99 10.58 -10.71
CA PHE A 25 6.05 11.74 -11.61
C PHE A 25 7.47 12.04 -12.09
N LYS A 26 8.44 12.01 -11.17
CA LYS A 26 9.84 12.31 -11.48
C LYS A 26 10.48 11.26 -12.40
N ASP A 27 10.19 9.99 -12.18
CA ASP A 27 10.73 8.88 -12.96
C ASP A 27 9.82 8.46 -14.14
N LYS A 28 8.66 9.13 -14.31
CA LYS A 28 7.65 8.84 -15.33
C LYS A 28 7.24 7.36 -15.37
N THR A 29 6.97 6.79 -14.20
CA THR A 29 6.49 5.41 -14.04
C THR A 29 5.48 5.35 -12.87
N TYR A 30 4.93 4.17 -12.61
CA TYR A 30 4.09 3.94 -11.43
C TYR A 30 4.93 3.44 -10.24
N GLY A 31 4.61 3.91 -9.03
CA GLY A 31 5.28 3.50 -7.80
C GLY A 31 4.56 2.39 -7.00
N MET A 32 3.29 2.09 -7.29
CA MET A 32 2.52 1.05 -6.61
C MET A 32 2.00 -0.03 -7.59
N PRO A 33 2.20 -1.34 -7.31
CA PRO A 33 1.67 -2.42 -8.14
C PRO A 33 0.14 -2.36 -8.32
N LEU A 34 -0.35 -2.75 -9.51
CA LEU A 34 -1.77 -2.62 -9.90
C LEU A 34 -2.75 -3.21 -8.88
N ALA A 35 -2.55 -4.46 -8.47
CA ALA A 35 -3.48 -5.13 -7.57
C ALA A 35 -3.49 -4.48 -6.18
N ALA A 36 -2.33 -4.06 -5.68
CA ALA A 36 -2.23 -3.31 -4.43
C ALA A 36 -2.94 -1.96 -4.50
N LEU A 37 -2.75 -1.23 -5.60
CA LEU A 37 -3.40 0.05 -5.85
C LEU A 37 -4.92 -0.07 -5.90
N CYS A 38 -5.43 -1.09 -6.61
CA CYS A 38 -6.88 -1.32 -6.70
C CYS A 38 -7.48 -1.72 -5.35
N ALA A 39 -6.76 -2.52 -4.57
CA ALA A 39 -7.21 -2.92 -3.24
C ALA A 39 -7.23 -1.72 -2.28
N ASN A 40 -6.15 -0.92 -2.24
CA ASN A 40 -6.06 0.24 -1.36
C ASN A 40 -7.19 1.25 -1.61
N ILE A 41 -7.36 1.71 -2.85
CA ILE A 41 -8.39 2.71 -3.15
C ILE A 41 -9.79 2.16 -2.86
N SER A 42 -9.97 0.85 -3.01
CA SER A 42 -11.23 0.19 -2.66
C SER A 42 -11.48 0.16 -1.16
N TRP A 43 -10.45 -0.15 -0.37
CA TRP A 43 -10.52 -0.12 1.09
C TRP A 43 -10.78 1.28 1.60
N GLU A 44 -10.03 2.26 1.11
CA GLU A 44 -10.15 3.66 1.52
C GLU A 44 -11.51 4.23 1.11
N ALA A 45 -12.04 3.89 -0.07
CA ALA A 45 -13.40 4.26 -0.45
C ALA A 45 -14.46 3.61 0.46
N THR A 46 -14.31 2.32 0.75
CA THR A 46 -15.25 1.56 1.59
C THR A 46 -15.35 2.20 2.97
N PHE A 47 -14.22 2.42 3.64
CA PHE A 47 -14.16 2.93 5.00
C PHE A 47 -14.17 4.46 5.11
N SER A 48 -14.36 5.16 4.00
CA SER A 48 -14.61 6.61 3.93
C SER A 48 -16.07 6.94 3.65
N PHE A 49 -16.74 6.15 2.80
CA PHE A 49 -18.03 6.53 2.20
C PHE A 49 -19.15 5.51 2.36
N ILE A 50 -18.84 4.21 2.46
CA ILE A 50 -19.87 3.16 2.58
C ILE A 50 -20.06 2.77 4.04
N HIS A 51 -18.97 2.36 4.69
CA HIS A 51 -18.90 2.00 6.10
C HIS A 51 -17.89 2.92 6.78
N PRO A 52 -18.19 4.23 6.89
CA PRO A 52 -17.23 5.21 7.35
C PRO A 52 -16.74 4.87 8.76
N HIS A 53 -15.42 4.89 8.94
CA HIS A 53 -14.84 4.81 10.27
C HIS A 53 -15.27 6.00 11.14
N SER A 54 -15.19 5.83 12.46
CA SER A 54 -15.34 6.96 13.38
C SER A 54 -14.13 7.90 13.31
N PRO A 55 -14.30 9.21 13.53
CA PRO A 55 -13.18 10.12 13.76
C PRO A 55 -12.28 9.65 14.93
N PRO A 56 -10.96 9.87 14.87
CA PRO A 56 -10.25 10.65 13.86
C PRO A 56 -9.81 9.86 12.61
N GLN A 57 -9.89 8.52 12.62
CA GLN A 57 -9.47 7.67 11.51
C GLN A 57 -10.17 8.02 10.19
N LEU A 58 -11.43 8.47 10.26
CA LEU A 58 -12.17 8.93 9.09
C LEU A 58 -11.43 10.00 8.28
N TYR A 59 -10.80 10.96 8.94
CA TYR A 59 -10.07 12.04 8.27
C TYR A 59 -8.80 11.53 7.58
N ILE A 60 -8.13 10.56 8.20
CA ILE A 60 -6.98 9.87 7.60
C ILE A 60 -7.43 9.11 6.35
N ASN A 61 -8.56 8.39 6.43
CA ASN A 61 -9.11 7.65 5.28
C ASN A 61 -9.45 8.58 4.11
N TYR A 62 -10.02 9.77 4.36
CA TYR A 62 -10.24 10.76 3.30
C TYR A 62 -8.93 11.22 2.66
N ILE A 63 -7.92 11.58 3.47
CA ILE A 63 -6.59 11.99 2.97
C ILE A 63 -5.99 10.88 2.10
N TRP A 64 -5.99 9.65 2.62
CA TRP A 64 -5.52 8.47 1.91
C TRP A 64 -6.26 8.29 0.58
N PHE A 65 -7.60 8.30 0.58
CA PHE A 65 -8.40 8.12 -0.63
C PHE A 65 -8.04 9.15 -1.71
N PHE A 66 -7.86 10.42 -1.35
CA PHE A 66 -7.46 11.45 -2.31
C PHE A 66 -6.04 11.23 -2.84
N LEU A 67 -5.10 10.79 -2.00
CA LEU A 67 -3.75 10.43 -2.43
C LEU A 67 -3.77 9.22 -3.38
N ASP A 68 -4.59 8.23 -3.09
CA ASP A 68 -4.78 7.05 -3.93
C ASP A 68 -5.38 7.40 -5.29
N VAL A 69 -6.35 8.32 -5.35
CA VAL A 69 -6.83 8.88 -6.63
C VAL A 69 -5.67 9.44 -7.45
N LEU A 70 -4.74 10.17 -6.83
CA LEU A 70 -3.55 10.68 -7.52
C LEU A 70 -2.61 9.55 -7.98
N ILE A 71 -2.44 8.50 -7.19
CA ILE A 71 -1.63 7.31 -7.57
C ILE A 71 -2.30 6.55 -8.71
N VAL A 72 -3.63 6.44 -8.73
CA VAL A 72 -4.41 5.88 -9.86
C VAL A 72 -4.19 6.71 -11.12
N LEU A 73 -4.34 8.03 -11.05
CA LEU A 73 -4.10 8.91 -12.19
C LEU A 73 -2.66 8.78 -12.70
N GLN A 74 -1.69 8.67 -11.79
CA GLN A 74 -0.29 8.42 -12.13
C GLN A 74 -0.11 7.06 -12.83
N PHE A 75 -0.71 5.98 -12.31
CA PHE A 75 -0.66 4.65 -12.91
C PHE A 75 -1.27 4.63 -14.32
N LEU A 76 -2.43 5.27 -14.50
CA LEU A 76 -3.10 5.34 -15.81
C LEU A 76 -2.31 6.17 -16.83
N LYS A 77 -1.55 7.17 -16.36
CA LYS A 77 -0.72 8.04 -17.20
C LYS A 77 0.62 7.42 -17.57
N PHE A 78 1.32 6.80 -16.62
CA PHE A 78 2.70 6.33 -16.79
C PHE A 78 2.87 4.81 -16.75
N GLY A 79 1.81 4.04 -16.47
CA GLY A 79 1.92 2.59 -16.30
C GLY A 79 2.01 1.82 -17.61
N LYS A 80 1.35 2.28 -18.68
CA LYS A 80 1.28 1.54 -19.95
C LYS A 80 2.64 1.13 -20.54
N PRO A 81 3.69 1.98 -20.53
CA PRO A 81 5.02 1.59 -21.01
C PRO A 81 5.64 0.38 -20.29
N GLU A 82 5.25 0.10 -19.04
CA GLU A 82 5.75 -1.06 -18.28
C GLU A 82 5.07 -2.39 -18.69
N PHE A 83 4.04 -2.34 -19.54
CA PHE A 83 3.32 -3.51 -20.05
C PHE A 83 3.36 -3.52 -21.59
N PRO A 84 4.53 -3.75 -22.22
CA PRO A 84 4.72 -3.60 -23.67
C PRO A 84 3.80 -4.53 -24.47
N ASP A 85 3.57 -5.75 -23.99
CA ASP A 85 2.77 -6.77 -24.67
C ASP A 85 1.26 -6.48 -24.68
N PHE A 86 0.80 -5.51 -23.87
CA PHE A 86 -0.61 -5.15 -23.81
C PHE A 86 -0.92 -4.05 -24.83
N SER A 87 -2.06 -4.16 -25.52
CA SER A 87 -2.61 -2.99 -26.21
C SER A 87 -3.09 -1.95 -25.19
N LYS A 88 -3.24 -0.67 -25.58
CA LYS A 88 -3.81 0.36 -24.68
C LYS A 88 -5.17 -0.07 -24.11
N ARG A 89 -6.05 -0.62 -24.96
CA ARG A 89 -7.36 -1.13 -24.55
C ARG A 89 -7.25 -2.25 -23.52
N ARG A 90 -6.34 -3.21 -23.72
CA ARG A 90 -6.11 -4.32 -22.76
C ARG A 90 -5.58 -3.80 -21.42
N PHE A 91 -4.64 -2.86 -21.43
CA PHE A 91 -4.11 -2.25 -20.21
C PHE A 91 -5.23 -1.61 -19.36
N TYR A 92 -6.08 -0.78 -19.97
CA TYR A 92 -7.20 -0.17 -19.24
C TYR A 92 -8.27 -1.18 -18.85
N ALA A 93 -8.55 -2.20 -19.67
CA ALA A 93 -9.49 -3.26 -19.33
C ALA A 93 -9.02 -4.08 -18.12
N VAL A 94 -7.73 -4.41 -18.04
CA VAL A 94 -7.14 -5.13 -16.90
C VAL A 94 -7.18 -4.26 -15.64
N PHE A 95 -6.90 -2.95 -15.76
CA PHE A 95 -7.07 -2.02 -14.64
C PHE A 95 -8.52 -2.00 -14.13
N LEU A 96 -9.50 -1.83 -15.03
CA LEU A 96 -10.91 -1.81 -14.66
C LEU A 96 -11.37 -3.13 -14.05
N LEU A 97 -10.92 -4.27 -14.58
CA LEU A 97 -11.24 -5.59 -14.03
C LEU A 97 -10.61 -5.77 -12.64
N ALA A 98 -9.37 -5.32 -12.43
CA ALA A 98 -8.72 -5.38 -11.13
C ALA A 98 -9.46 -4.54 -10.09
N LEU A 99 -9.87 -3.32 -10.44
CA LEU A 99 -10.66 -2.45 -9.56
C LEU A 99 -12.06 -3.03 -9.28
N ALA A 100 -12.76 -3.48 -10.32
CA ALA A 100 -14.08 -4.09 -10.22
C ALA A 100 -14.08 -5.42 -9.44
N THR A 101 -12.92 -6.08 -9.33
CA THR A 101 -12.75 -7.27 -8.47
C THR A 101 -12.38 -6.88 -7.04
N ALA A 102 -11.44 -5.95 -6.88
CA ALA A 102 -10.93 -5.54 -5.57
C ALA A 102 -12.02 -4.90 -4.70
N PHE A 103 -12.87 -4.05 -5.29
CA PHE A 103 -13.89 -3.33 -4.54
C PHE A 103 -14.96 -4.23 -3.90
N PRO A 104 -15.63 -5.13 -4.65
CA PRO A 104 -16.52 -6.11 -4.05
C PRO A 104 -15.79 -7.07 -3.11
N LEU A 105 -14.53 -7.43 -3.37
CA LEU A 105 -13.77 -8.31 -2.49
C LEU A 105 -13.59 -7.70 -1.09
N VAL A 106 -13.22 -6.41 -1.02
CA VAL A 106 -13.10 -5.70 0.28
C VAL A 106 -14.44 -5.72 1.02
N LEU A 107 -15.54 -5.39 0.33
CA LEU A 107 -16.88 -5.43 0.93
C LEU A 107 -17.24 -6.84 1.42
N SER A 108 -17.06 -7.85 0.58
CA SER A 108 -17.35 -9.25 0.94
C SER A 108 -16.56 -9.71 2.15
N ILE A 109 -15.27 -9.37 2.26
CA ILE A 109 -14.44 -9.67 3.43
C ILE A 109 -15.02 -8.99 4.68
N THR A 110 -15.40 -7.71 4.58
CA THR A 110 -16.04 -6.98 5.68
C THR A 110 -17.30 -7.68 6.18
N TYR A 111 -18.19 -8.10 5.29
CA TYR A 111 -19.43 -8.80 5.68
C TYR A 111 -19.16 -10.21 6.21
N GLU A 112 -18.33 -11.00 5.52
CA GLU A 112 -18.04 -12.39 5.89
C GLU A 112 -17.42 -12.50 7.29
N PHE A 113 -16.46 -11.62 7.60
CA PHE A 113 -15.79 -11.63 8.89
C PHE A 113 -16.46 -10.73 9.94
N ASN A 114 -17.55 -10.04 9.60
CA ASN A 114 -18.14 -8.98 10.43
C ASN A 114 -17.10 -7.94 10.88
N ASP A 115 -16.15 -7.62 10.00
CA ASP A 115 -14.99 -6.77 10.26
C ASP A 115 -15.25 -5.33 9.81
N TRP A 116 -16.08 -4.65 10.59
CA TRP A 116 -16.52 -3.28 10.33
C TRP A 116 -15.41 -2.23 10.50
N GLN A 117 -14.26 -2.62 11.05
CA GLN A 117 -13.05 -1.77 11.12
C GLN A 117 -12.06 -2.08 9.99
N GLY A 118 -12.38 -3.07 9.14
CA GLY A 118 -11.58 -3.44 7.99
C GLY A 118 -10.18 -3.95 8.30
N ALA A 119 -9.93 -4.49 9.50
CA ALA A 119 -8.61 -4.95 9.91
C ALA A 119 -8.10 -6.10 9.03
N TYR A 120 -8.91 -7.13 8.78
CA TYR A 120 -8.52 -8.29 7.97
C TYR A 120 -8.29 -7.90 6.52
N SER A 121 -9.16 -7.08 5.93
CA SER A 121 -8.96 -6.58 4.56
C SER A 121 -7.74 -5.65 4.49
N ALA A 122 -7.53 -4.77 5.47
CA ALA A 122 -6.37 -3.87 5.55
C ALA A 122 -5.05 -4.62 5.61
N PHE A 123 -4.89 -5.55 6.56
CA PHE A 123 -3.63 -6.29 6.72
C PHE A 123 -3.45 -7.36 5.64
N GLY A 124 -4.54 -8.01 5.20
CA GLY A 124 -4.48 -8.99 4.11
C GLY A 124 -4.02 -8.37 2.78
N GLN A 125 -4.59 -7.23 2.38
CA GLN A 125 -4.14 -6.54 1.17
C GLN A 125 -2.74 -5.95 1.32
N ASN A 126 -2.32 -5.55 2.53
CA ASN A 126 -1.00 -5.00 2.79
C ASN A 126 0.07 -6.10 2.68
N LEU A 127 -0.20 -7.33 3.12
CA LEU A 127 0.67 -8.48 2.87
C LEU A 127 0.83 -8.72 1.36
N MET A 128 -0.29 -8.77 0.62
CA MET A 128 -0.25 -8.88 -0.85
C MET A 128 0.58 -7.74 -1.44
N MET A 129 0.40 -6.50 -0.97
CA MET A 129 1.17 -5.34 -1.42
C MET A 129 2.67 -5.51 -1.15
N SER A 130 3.08 -5.88 0.06
CA SER A 130 4.49 -6.10 0.40
C SER A 130 5.16 -7.12 -0.52
N VAL A 131 4.48 -8.23 -0.80
CA VAL A 131 4.95 -9.23 -1.77
C VAL A 131 5.08 -8.62 -3.17
N LEU A 132 4.08 -7.86 -3.62
CA LEU A 132 4.07 -7.26 -4.94
C LEU A 132 5.13 -6.16 -5.12
N PHE A 133 5.48 -5.41 -4.07
CA PHE A 133 6.57 -4.44 -4.11
C PHE A 133 7.92 -5.13 -4.32
N VAL A 134 8.16 -6.26 -3.65
CA VAL A 134 9.34 -7.11 -3.89
C VAL A 134 9.33 -7.63 -5.33
N ALA A 135 8.22 -8.22 -5.78
CA ALA A 135 8.10 -8.77 -7.12
C ALA A 135 8.34 -7.72 -8.22
N MET A 136 7.76 -6.53 -8.06
CA MET A 136 7.94 -5.41 -8.99
C MET A 136 9.41 -4.96 -9.08
N LEU A 137 10.11 -4.83 -7.96
CA LEU A 137 11.54 -4.47 -7.98
C LEU A 137 12.39 -5.54 -8.67
N LEU A 138 12.15 -6.81 -8.37
CA LEU A 138 12.88 -7.92 -8.99
C LEU A 138 12.62 -7.99 -10.50
N SER A 139 11.40 -7.69 -10.95
CA SER A 139 11.06 -7.68 -12.38
C SER A 139 11.68 -6.49 -13.12
N ARG A 140 11.64 -5.28 -12.52
CA ARG A 140 12.16 -4.05 -13.15
C ARG A 140 13.69 -4.01 -13.17
N LYS A 141 14.34 -4.60 -12.17
CA LYS A 141 15.81 -4.59 -11.97
C LYS A 141 16.41 -3.19 -11.82
N ASP A 142 15.60 -2.16 -11.59
CA ASP A 142 15.99 -0.76 -11.37
C ASP A 142 15.21 -0.13 -10.20
N LEU A 143 15.47 1.15 -9.92
CA LEU A 143 14.83 1.92 -8.85
C LEU A 143 13.72 2.88 -9.33
N ARG A 144 13.26 2.77 -10.59
CA ARG A 144 12.28 3.72 -11.14
C ARG A 144 10.97 3.63 -10.35
N GLY A 145 10.49 4.80 -9.94
CA GLY A 145 9.28 4.92 -9.12
C GLY A 145 9.48 4.54 -7.65
N GLN A 146 10.71 4.20 -7.23
CA GLN A 146 11.03 3.77 -5.86
C GLN A 146 12.10 4.63 -5.19
N SER A 147 12.02 4.70 -3.87
CA SER A 147 13.02 5.30 -2.98
C SER A 147 13.19 4.50 -1.69
N ILE A 148 14.33 4.70 -1.02
CA ILE A 148 14.55 4.08 0.29
C ILE A 148 13.57 4.63 1.34
N TYR A 149 13.13 5.87 1.18
CA TYR A 149 12.16 6.51 2.07
C TYR A 149 10.75 5.92 1.89
N ILE A 150 10.33 5.57 0.67
CA ILE A 150 9.09 4.80 0.45
C ILE A 150 9.16 3.48 1.23
N ALA A 151 10.27 2.74 1.13
CA ALA A 151 10.44 1.48 1.84
C ALA A 151 10.41 1.65 3.37
N LEU A 152 11.12 2.64 3.90
CA LEU A 152 11.17 2.91 5.33
C LEU A 152 9.81 3.35 5.89
N PHE A 153 9.16 4.34 5.28
CA PHE A 153 7.89 4.85 5.78
C PHE A 153 6.76 3.85 5.63
N LYS A 154 6.74 3.04 4.55
CA LYS A 154 5.79 1.93 4.42
C LYS A 154 5.93 0.94 5.57
N MET A 155 7.17 0.50 5.83
CA MET A 155 7.47 -0.47 6.88
C MET A 155 7.12 0.09 8.26
N LEU A 156 7.47 1.35 8.54
CA LEU A 156 7.13 2.00 9.81
C LEU A 156 5.62 2.20 9.97
N GLY A 157 4.92 2.62 8.92
CA GLY A 157 3.48 2.83 8.95
C GLY A 157 2.72 1.56 9.31
N THR A 158 3.03 0.45 8.63
CA THR A 158 2.41 -0.83 8.96
C THR A 158 2.92 -1.39 10.28
N GLY A 159 4.23 -1.27 10.58
CA GLY A 159 4.80 -1.79 11.83
C GLY A 159 4.17 -1.17 13.07
N VAL A 160 3.98 0.15 13.08
CA VAL A 160 3.32 0.86 14.18
C VAL A 160 1.84 0.49 14.26
N SER A 161 1.14 0.37 13.12
CA SER A 161 -0.28 -0.03 13.08
C SER A 161 -0.46 -1.46 13.58
N SER A 162 0.37 -2.41 13.13
CA SER A 162 0.39 -3.80 13.59
C SER A 162 0.63 -3.88 15.10
N MET A 163 1.57 -3.10 15.63
CA MET A 163 1.84 -3.03 17.07
C MET A 163 0.63 -2.47 17.83
N ALA A 164 -0.02 -1.43 17.30
CA ALA A 164 -1.23 -0.86 17.90
C ALA A 164 -2.35 -1.89 17.99
N PHE A 165 -2.60 -2.62 16.90
CA PHE A 165 -3.60 -3.69 16.89
C PHE A 165 -3.24 -4.81 17.86
N TYR A 166 -2.02 -5.34 17.79
CA TYR A 166 -1.57 -6.43 18.65
C TYR A 166 -1.66 -6.11 20.15
N LEU A 167 -1.32 -4.87 20.55
CA LEU A 167 -1.32 -4.49 21.96
C LEU A 167 -2.70 -4.10 22.51
N TYR A 168 -3.57 -3.53 21.69
CA TYR A 168 -4.77 -2.84 22.19
C TYR A 168 -6.09 -3.34 21.62
N GLN A 169 -6.10 -4.10 20.52
CA GLN A 169 -7.34 -4.51 19.86
C GLN A 169 -7.68 -5.98 20.17
N PRO A 170 -8.81 -6.27 20.84
CA PRO A 170 -9.22 -7.64 21.18
C PRO A 170 -9.33 -8.59 19.97
N ILE A 171 -9.69 -8.05 18.80
CA ILE A 171 -9.76 -8.82 17.53
C ILE A 171 -8.41 -9.48 17.20
N SER A 172 -7.29 -8.89 17.63
CA SER A 172 -5.95 -9.45 17.41
C SER A 172 -5.62 -10.59 18.37
N HIS A 173 -6.14 -10.59 19.59
CA HIS A 173 -5.83 -11.61 20.61
C HIS A 173 -6.55 -12.93 20.35
N GLY A 174 -7.76 -12.87 19.77
CA GLY A 174 -8.53 -14.04 19.36
C GLY A 174 -8.18 -14.54 17.95
N SER A 175 -7.36 -13.81 17.20
CA SER A 175 -7.10 -14.09 15.78
C SER A 175 -5.72 -14.68 15.57
N PHE A 176 -5.64 -15.86 14.95
CA PHE A 176 -4.36 -16.39 14.44
C PHE A 176 -3.86 -15.64 13.20
N LEU A 177 -4.79 -15.14 12.37
CA LEU A 177 -4.47 -14.58 11.05
C LEU A 177 -3.79 -13.20 11.13
N LEU A 178 -4.25 -12.31 12.01
CA LEU A 178 -3.68 -10.98 12.19
C LEU A 178 -2.18 -11.00 12.61
N PRO A 179 -1.75 -11.74 13.65
CA PRO A 179 -0.32 -11.87 13.97
C PRO A 179 0.50 -12.46 12.81
N PHE A 180 -0.06 -13.43 12.07
CA PHE A 180 0.57 -13.94 10.86
C PHE A 180 0.79 -12.82 9.83
N PHE A 181 -0.24 -12.02 9.53
CA PHE A 181 -0.10 -10.86 8.65
C PHE A 181 0.96 -9.87 9.15
N PHE A 182 0.96 -9.52 10.43
CA PHE A 182 1.90 -8.55 10.99
C PHE A 182 3.36 -8.99 10.77
N ILE A 183 3.66 -10.25 11.10
CA ILE A 183 5.01 -10.81 10.97
C ILE A 183 5.39 -10.95 9.49
N SER A 184 4.49 -11.49 8.66
CA SER A 184 4.77 -11.67 7.24
C SER A 184 4.98 -10.35 6.51
N ILE A 185 4.15 -9.33 6.78
CA ILE A 185 4.32 -7.98 6.20
C ILE A 185 5.68 -7.42 6.59
N PHE A 186 6.05 -7.51 7.88
CA PHE A 186 7.33 -6.99 8.35
C PHE A 186 8.53 -7.68 7.66
N ILE A 187 8.46 -9.00 7.48
CA ILE A 187 9.50 -9.76 6.75
C ILE A 187 9.61 -9.29 5.30
N TYR A 188 8.49 -9.17 4.57
CA TYR A 188 8.53 -8.74 3.18
C TYR A 188 8.94 -7.26 3.04
N ASP A 189 8.60 -6.40 3.99
CA ASP A 189 9.02 -5.01 4.00
C ASP A 189 10.52 -4.88 4.27
N LEU A 190 11.10 -5.72 5.14
CA LEU A 190 12.54 -5.82 5.32
C LEU A 190 13.26 -6.31 4.05
N ILE A 191 12.70 -7.32 3.37
CA ILE A 191 13.24 -7.80 2.09
C ILE A 191 13.21 -6.68 1.05
N TYR A 192 12.07 -6.00 0.92
CA TYR A 192 11.89 -4.87 0.01
C TYR A 192 12.91 -3.76 0.29
N LEU A 193 13.04 -3.34 1.55
CA LEU A 193 14.03 -2.34 1.98
C LEU A 193 15.46 -2.78 1.67
N GLY A 194 15.79 -4.04 1.93
CA GLY A 194 17.10 -4.63 1.65
C GLY A 194 17.45 -4.57 0.15
N ILE A 195 16.51 -4.95 -0.73
CA ILE A 195 16.68 -4.91 -2.18
C ILE A 195 16.87 -3.46 -2.65
N VAL A 196 16.05 -2.52 -2.17
CA VAL A 196 16.21 -1.09 -2.48
C VAL A 196 17.59 -0.61 -2.08
N TYR A 197 18.02 -0.90 -0.85
CA TYR A 197 19.33 -0.49 -0.35
C TYR A 197 20.50 -1.08 -1.14
N GLN A 198 20.43 -2.35 -1.51
CA GLN A 198 21.43 -2.99 -2.38
C GLN A 198 21.54 -2.28 -3.72
N LYS A 199 20.41 -1.91 -4.34
CA LYS A 199 20.41 -1.17 -5.61
C LYS A 199 21.01 0.23 -5.49
N TYR A 200 20.85 0.92 -4.35
CA TYR A 200 21.54 2.20 -4.12
C TYR A 200 23.05 2.02 -4.07
N LYS A 201 23.54 0.95 -3.43
CA LYS A 201 24.97 0.60 -3.41
C LYS A 201 25.49 0.26 -4.81
N GLU A 202 24.78 -0.60 -5.54
CA GLU A 202 25.13 -1.01 -6.91
C GLU A 202 25.30 0.21 -7.83
N TYR A 203 24.41 1.19 -7.72
CA TYR A 203 24.43 2.40 -8.55
C TYR A 203 25.23 3.57 -7.95
N ASN A 204 25.90 3.39 -6.81
CA ASN A 204 26.59 4.46 -6.08
C ASN A 204 25.72 5.72 -5.88
N ILE A 205 24.43 5.52 -5.59
CA ILE A 205 23.47 6.60 -5.37
C ILE A 205 23.50 6.98 -3.88
N PRO A 206 23.80 8.25 -3.53
CA PRO A 206 23.68 8.71 -2.16
C PRO A 206 22.22 8.62 -1.68
N LEU A 207 22.00 8.19 -0.44
CA LEU A 207 20.64 7.95 0.10
C LEU A 207 19.74 9.19 -0.01
N TRP A 208 20.29 10.39 0.20
CA TRP A 208 19.56 11.65 0.13
C TRP A 208 19.19 12.10 -1.29
N LYS A 209 19.75 11.48 -2.34
CA LYS A 209 19.57 11.93 -3.73
C LYS A 209 18.17 11.59 -4.29
N ARG A 210 17.52 10.61 -3.71
CA ARG A 210 16.23 10.07 -4.16
C ARG A 210 15.25 10.07 -2.99
N PHE A 211 14.91 11.25 -2.48
CA PHE A 211 13.78 11.38 -1.56
C PHE A 211 12.52 10.75 -2.16
#